data_AF-A0A9D6AHT0-F1
#
_entry.id   AF-A0A9D6AHT0-F1
#
_cell.length_a   1.000
_cell.length_b   1.000
_cell.length_c   1.000
_cell.angle_alpha   90.00
_cell.angle_beta   90.00
_cell.angle_gamma   90.00
#
_symmetry.space_group_name_H-M   'P 1'
#
loop_
_entity.id
_entity.type
_entity.pdbx_description
1 polymer ?
#
loop_
_entity_poly.entity_id
_entity_poly.type
_entity_poly.pdbx_seq_one_letter_code
_entity_poly.pdbx_strand_id
1 'polypeptide(L)' 'KPLQSCEDVEHRLTINMFTVPAGEALYSGTAAEYHCKGTVEQSLPYLVDAALSDLGSPGTISNSRTITRKGIE' A
#
# COMPACT_ATOMS: atom_id res chain seq x y z
N LYS A 1 27.37 -11.50 -7.22
CA LYS A 1 26.42 -10.65 -7.97
C LYS A 1 25.67 -9.83 -6.93
N PRO A 2 25.82 -8.51 -6.85
CA PRO A 2 24.83 -7.75 -6.09
C PRO A 2 23.48 -8.01 -6.79
N LEU A 3 22.50 -8.54 -6.06
CA LEU A 3 21.19 -8.90 -6.58
C LEU A 3 20.26 -7.68 -6.74
N GLN A 4 20.84 -6.47 -6.70
CA GLN A 4 20.16 -5.20 -6.89
C GLN A 4 20.92 -4.43 -7.95
N SER A 5 20.32 -4.26 -9.13
CA SER A 5 20.91 -3.51 -10.25
C SER A 5 20.71 -1.99 -10.13
N CYS A 6 20.16 -1.51 -9.02
CA CYS A 6 19.62 -0.17 -8.84
C CYS A 6 19.27 0.09 -7.37
N GLU A 7 19.15 1.36 -7.02
CA GLU A 7 18.63 1.81 -5.73
C GLU A 7 17.11 1.57 -5.68
N ASP A 8 16.65 0.80 -4.70
CA ASP A 8 15.22 0.56 -4.52
C ASP A 8 14.52 1.85 -4.06
N VAL A 9 13.50 2.26 -4.80
CA VAL A 9 12.60 3.36 -4.47
C VAL A 9 11.35 2.81 -3.80
N GLU A 10 10.91 3.45 -2.72
CA GLU A 10 9.67 3.10 -2.02
C GLU A 10 8.49 3.92 -2.54
N HIS A 11 7.46 3.25 -3.03
CA HIS A 11 6.14 3.84 -3.24
C HIS A 11 5.24 3.46 -2.07
N ARG A 12 4.65 4.46 -1.40
CA ARG A 12 3.79 4.24 -0.24
C ARG A 12 2.42 4.90 -0.43
N LEU A 13 1.37 4.13 -0.18
CA LEU A 13 -0.01 4.58 -0.21
C LEU A 13 -0.63 4.45 1.20
N THR A 14 -1.27 5.52 1.65
CA THR A 14 -2.09 5.51 2.87
C THR A 14 -3.53 5.86 2.48
N ILE A 15 -4.47 5.01 2.87
CA ILE A 15 -5.91 5.20 2.70
C ILE A 15 -6.53 5.36 4.09
N ASN A 16 -7.19 6.50 4.32
CA ASN A 16 -7.96 6.72 5.53
C ASN A 16 -9.42 6.94 5.15
N MET A 17 -10.33 6.22 5.79
CA MET A 17 -11.77 6.36 5.60
C MET A 17 -12.39 6.84 6.90
N PHE A 18 -13.25 7.85 6.79
CA PHE A 18 -13.93 8.46 7.92
C PHE A 18 -15.42 8.57 7.65
N THR A 19 -16.25 8.55 8.69
CA THR A 19 -17.65 8.92 8.58
C THR A 19 -17.76 10.43 8.31
N VAL A 20 -18.54 10.82 7.31
CA VAL A 20 -18.73 12.24 6.92
C VAL A 20 -19.30 13.12 8.05
N PRO A 21 -20.28 12.68 8.87
CA PRO A 21 -20.88 13.55 9.87
C PRO A 21 -20.06 13.69 11.16
N ALA A 22 -19.21 12.71 11.52
CA ALA A 22 -18.55 12.66 12.83
C ALA A 22 -17.01 12.61 12.76
N GLY A 23 -16.42 12.40 11.57
CA GLY A 23 -14.97 12.25 11.41
C GLY A 23 -14.42 10.99 12.10
N GLU A 24 -15.29 10.05 12.49
CA GLU A 24 -14.88 8.79 13.11
C GLU A 24 -14.15 7.94 12.07
N ALA A 25 -12.98 7.44 12.44
CA ALA A 25 -12.18 6.58 11.58
C ALA A 25 -12.87 5.23 11.39
N LEU A 26 -13.27 4.93 10.16
CA LEU A 26 -13.81 3.64 9.76
C LEU A 26 -12.68 2.65 9.44
N TYR A 27 -11.60 3.16 8.86
CA TYR A 27 -10.50 2.34 8.39
C TYR A 27 -9.25 3.19 8.13
N SER A 28 -8.08 2.60 8.39
CA SER A 28 -6.79 3.19 8.00
C SER A 28 -5.84 2.10 7.50
N GLY A 29 -5.56 2.13 6.19
CA GLY A 29 -4.67 1.16 5.57
C GLY A 29 -3.45 1.78 4.95
N THR A 30 -2.30 1.13 5.16
CA THR A 30 -1.03 1.55 4.56
C THR A 30 -0.42 0.39 3.78
N ALA A 31 0.02 0.67 2.56
CA ALA A 31 0.81 -0.25 1.76
C ALA A 31 2.09 0.44 1.29
N ALA A 32 3.20 -0.29 1.33
CA ALA A 32 4.46 0.14 0.73
C ALA A 32 4.93 -0.90 -0.30
N GLU A 33 5.52 -0.44 -1.40
CA GLU A 33 6.11 -1.28 -2.42
C GLU A 33 7.48 -0.75 -2.83
N TYR A 34 8.49 -1.63 -2.82
CA TYR A 34 9.87 -1.32 -3.21
C TYR A 34 10.16 -1.77 -4.64
N HIS A 35 10.74 -0.88 -5.44
CA HIS A 35 11.00 -1.08 -6.88
C HIS A 35 12.27 -0.41 -7.40
N CYS A 36 12.76 -0.95 -8.51
CA CYS A 36 13.91 -0.45 -9.25
C CYS A 36 13.56 0.56 -10.36
N LYS A 37 12.57 0.22 -11.20
CA LYS A 37 12.16 0.99 -12.39
C LYS A 37 10.64 1.11 -12.54
N GLY A 38 9.88 0.49 -11.64
CA GLY A 38 8.43 0.57 -11.65
C GLY A 38 7.96 2.01 -11.40
N THR A 39 6.96 2.46 -12.14
CA THR A 39 6.34 3.77 -11.91
C THR A 39 5.26 3.70 -10.82
N VAL A 40 4.85 4.85 -10.28
CA VAL A 40 3.79 4.91 -9.27
C VAL A 40 2.50 4.33 -9.82
N GLU A 41 2.14 4.64 -11.06
CA GLU A 41 0.92 4.16 -11.74
C GLU A 41 0.90 2.63 -11.87
N GLN A 42 2.07 2.01 -12.08
CA GLN A 42 2.19 0.55 -12.17
C GLN A 42 2.08 -0.11 -10.78
N SER A 43 2.62 0.52 -9.74
CA SER A 43 2.49 0.03 -8.36
C SER A 43 1.11 0.27 -7.74
N LEU A 44 0.35 1.26 -8.24
CA LEU A 44 -0.87 1.74 -7.61
C LEU A 44 -1.94 0.65 -7.40
N PRO A 45 -2.26 -0.23 -8.38
CA PRO A 45 -3.25 -1.29 -8.17
C PRO A 45 -2.86 -2.26 -7.04
N TYR A 46 -1.58 -2.60 -6.92
CA TYR A 46 -1.08 -3.50 -5.88
C TYR A 46 -1.07 -2.83 -4.51
N LEU A 47 -0.70 -1.55 -4.46
CA LEU A 47 -0.77 -0.75 -3.24
C LEU A 47 -2.21 -0.60 -2.75
N VAL A 48 -3.18 -0.40 -3.65
CA VAL A 48 -4.61 -0.31 -3.30
C VAL A 48 -5.12 -1.65 -2.77
N ASP A 49 -4.88 -2.74 -3.49
CA ASP A 49 -5.30 -4.08 -3.06
C ASP A 49 -4.76 -4.42 -1.66
N ALA A 50 -3.48 -4.14 -1.42
CA ALA A 50 -2.86 -4.39 -0.12
C ALA A 50 -3.33 -3.45 0.98
N ALA A 51 -3.45 -2.16 0.68
CA ALA A 51 -3.95 -1.17 1.64
C ALA A 51 -5.39 -1.44 2.03
N LEU A 52 -6.19 -2.12 1.18
CA LEU A 52 -7.59 -2.47 1.46
C LEU A 52 -7.80 -3.95 1.86
N SER A 53 -6.74 -4.75 1.94
CA SER A 53 -6.83 -6.22 2.12
C SER A 53 -7.61 -6.67 3.36
N ASP A 54 -7.63 -5.85 4.40
CA ASP A 54 -8.34 -6.14 5.66
C ASP A 54 -9.61 -5.28 5.84
N LEU A 55 -10.03 -4.55 4.80
CA LEU A 55 -11.26 -3.75 4.83
C LEU A 55 -12.48 -4.67 4.95
N GLY A 56 -13.32 -4.41 5.94
CA GLY A 56 -14.53 -5.21 6.22
C GLY A 56 -14.28 -6.44 7.11
N SER A 57 -13.03 -6.69 7.51
CA SER A 57 -12.71 -7.72 8.51
C SER A 57 -13.22 -7.30 9.90
N PRO A 58 -13.96 -8.17 10.63
CA PRO A 58 -14.50 -7.84 11.94
C PRO A 58 -13.39 -7.44 12.92
N GLY A 59 -13.48 -6.25 13.51
CA GLY A 59 -12.53 -5.76 14.51
C GLY A 59 -11.24 -5.16 13.96
N THR A 60 -11.06 -5.10 12.64
CA THR A 60 -9.88 -4.47 12.02
C THR A 60 -10.19 -3.04 11.57
N ILE A 61 -9.68 -2.06 12.32
CA ILE A 61 -9.75 -0.64 11.97
C ILE A 61 -8.49 -0.12 11.27
N SER A 62 -7.42 -0.92 11.27
CA SER A 62 -6.19 -0.55 10.59
C SER A 62 -5.38 -1.75 10.10
N ASN A 63 -4.70 -1.59 8.97
CA ASN A 63 -3.72 -2.53 8.44
C ASN A 63 -2.48 -1.82 7.90
N SER A 64 -1.36 -2.55 7.91
CA SER A 64 -0.10 -2.13 7.30
C SER A 64 0.52 -3.31 6.58
N ARG A 65 0.86 -3.11 5.30
CA ARG A 65 1.41 -4.15 4.42
C ARG A 65 2.64 -3.63 3.69
N THR A 66 3.62 -4.50 3.52
CA THR A 66 4.77 -4.24 2.65
C THR A 66 4.79 -5.30 1.56
N ILE A 67 4.84 -4.84 0.32
CA ILE A 67 4.98 -5.64 -0.89
C ILE A 67 6.35 -5.32 -1.51
N THR A 68 6.85 -6.23 -2.34
CA THR A 68 8.09 -6.01 -3.06
C THR A 68 7.92 -6.55 -4.47
N ARG A 69 8.25 -5.73 -5.48
CA ARG A 69 8.39 -6.15 -6.89
C ARG A 69 7.16 -6.85 -7.50
N LYS A 70 5.93 -6.41 -7.20
CA LYS A 70 4.71 -6.85 -7.91
C LYS A 70 4.42 -5.96 -9.13
N GLY A 71 4.77 -4.68 -9.05
CA GLY A 71 4.55 -3.63 -10.03
C GLY A 71 5.38 -3.62 -11.34
N ILE A 72 6.27 -4.59 -11.61
CA ILE A 72 7.23 -4.67 -12.75
C ILE A 72 8.67 -4.22 -12.38
N GLU A 73 9.68 -4.97 -12.87
CA GLU A 73 11.14 -4.67 -12.77
C GLU A 73 11.69 -3.96 -14.02
#